data_AF-A0A7C7U5P8-F1
#
_entry.id   AF-A0A7C7U5P8-F1
#
_cell.length_a   1.000
_cell.length_b   1.000
_cell.length_c   1.000
_cell.angle_alpha   90.00
_cell.angle_beta   90.00
_cell.angle_gamma   90.00
#
_symmetry.space_group_name_H-M   'P 1'
#
loop_
_entity.id
_entity.type
_entity.pdbx_description
1 polymer ?
#
loop_
_entity_poly.entity_id
_entity_poly.type
_entity_poly.pdbx_seq_one_letter_code
_entity_poly.pdbx_strand_id
1 'polypeptide(L)'
;MPTYASPDDLPGIEDPNAQPVAALAHRLEFVPGTRRVSRAEFILDHSDGRQEEIELNPLLCFRMKGIGYGHPEWGHGRWKGDLAMAGESWKCDEADDNALDNQHVQHVVHARSGSDEGVGVLEQIFLGPNSRRGLKGFLDPAE
;
A
#
# COMPACT_ATOMS: atom_id res chain seq x y z
N MET A 1 -13.06 8.69 -19.01
CA MET A 1 -13.97 8.06 -18.03
C MET A 1 -15.25 7.69 -18.76
N PRO A 2 -15.82 6.49 -18.54
CA PRO A 2 -17.15 6.19 -19.08
C PRO A 2 -18.16 7.24 -18.60
N THR A 3 -18.99 7.72 -19.52
CA THR A 3 -20.06 8.69 -19.25
C THR A 3 -21.39 7.95 -19.24
N TYR A 4 -22.16 8.13 -18.16
CA TYR A 4 -23.46 7.50 -17.97
C TYR A 4 -24.58 8.52 -18.23
N ALA A 5 -25.73 8.05 -18.75
CA ALA A 5 -26.85 8.93 -19.10
C ALA A 5 -27.64 9.38 -17.86
N SER A 6 -27.70 8.52 -16.84
CA SER A 6 -28.28 8.80 -15.52
C SER A 6 -27.29 8.37 -14.41
N PRO A 7 -27.33 9.01 -13.21
CA PRO A 7 -26.66 8.47 -12.03
C PRO A 7 -27.08 7.04 -11.68
N ASP A 8 -28.30 6.62 -12.02
CA ASP A 8 -28.80 5.26 -11.77
C ASP A 8 -28.12 4.20 -12.66
N ASP A 9 -27.52 4.61 -13.78
CA ASP A 9 -26.76 3.73 -14.68
C ASP A 9 -25.32 3.51 -14.18
N LEU A 10 -24.91 4.19 -13.11
CA LEU A 10 -23.61 3.96 -12.50
C LEU A 10 -23.60 2.53 -11.97
N PRO A 11 -22.65 1.67 -12.41
CA PRO A 11 -22.47 0.39 -11.76
C PRO A 11 -22.23 0.66 -10.27
N GLY A 12 -22.88 -0.13 -9.41
CA GLY A 12 -22.64 -0.06 -7.97
C GLY A 12 -21.15 -0.15 -7.67
N ILE A 13 -20.74 0.46 -6.56
CA ILE A 13 -19.31 0.48 -6.15
C ILE A 13 -18.85 -0.84 -5.53
N GLU A 14 -19.79 -1.72 -5.20
CA GLU A 14 -19.54 -3.00 -4.56
C GLU A 14 -19.61 -4.12 -5.60
N ASP A 15 -18.61 -4.99 -5.60
CA ASP A 15 -18.66 -6.24 -6.35
C ASP A 15 -19.80 -7.10 -5.78
N PRO A 16 -20.75 -7.59 -6.60
CA PRO A 16 -21.84 -8.44 -6.12
C PRO A 16 -21.36 -9.76 -5.50
N ASN A 17 -20.10 -10.16 -5.73
CA ASN A 17 -19.46 -11.32 -5.10
C ASN A 17 -18.67 -10.97 -3.83
N ALA A 18 -18.62 -9.69 -3.43
CA ALA A 18 -17.97 -9.29 -2.19
C ALA A 18 -18.64 -9.97 -1.00
N GLN A 19 -17.82 -10.56 -0.13
CA GLN A 19 -18.28 -11.21 1.09
C GLN A 19 -17.84 -10.37 2.29
N PRO A 20 -18.76 -10.00 3.20
CA PRO A 20 -18.38 -9.31 4.42
C PRO A 20 -17.57 -10.25 5.32
N VAL A 21 -16.52 -9.72 5.94
CA VAL A 21 -15.77 -10.39 7.00
C VAL A 21 -16.21 -9.82 8.35
N ALA A 22 -16.28 -10.69 9.36
CA ALA A 22 -16.66 -10.31 10.72
C ALA A 22 -15.53 -9.52 11.43
N ALA A 23 -14.27 -9.88 11.18
CA ALA A 23 -13.12 -9.17 11.69
C ALA A 23 -11.90 -9.33 10.78
N LEU A 24 -10.97 -8.38 10.90
CA LEU A 24 -9.66 -8.39 10.26
C LEU A 24 -8.59 -8.08 11.30
N ALA A 25 -7.61 -8.96 11.42
CA ALA A 25 -6.36 -8.68 12.11
C ALA A 25 -5.20 -8.73 11.11
N HIS A 26 -4.10 -8.05 11.43
CA HIS A 26 -2.88 -8.13 10.64
C HIS A 26 -1.65 -8.11 11.54
N ARG A 27 -0.60 -8.78 11.09
CA ARG A 27 0.74 -8.76 11.70
C ARG A 27 1.73 -8.32 10.63
N LEU A 28 2.58 -7.36 10.99
CA LEU A 28 3.57 -6.80 10.08
C LEU A 28 4.94 -6.94 10.72
N GLU A 29 5.90 -7.34 9.90
CA GLU A 29 7.32 -7.25 10.20
C GLU A 29 7.93 -6.18 9.29
N PHE A 30 8.96 -5.51 9.79
CA PHE A 30 9.64 -4.43 9.09
C PHE A 30 11.06 -4.82 8.73
N VAL A 31 11.57 -4.28 7.62
CA VAL A 31 12.99 -4.29 7.30
C VAL A 31 13.71 -3.47 8.39
N PRO A 32 14.73 -4.03 9.07
CA PRO A 32 15.41 -3.36 10.18
C PRO A 32 15.88 -1.94 9.82
N GLY A 33 15.66 -1.00 10.73
CA GLY A 33 16.06 0.40 10.54
C GLY A 33 15.21 1.18 9.53
N THR A 34 14.05 0.66 9.15
CA THR A 34 13.10 1.33 8.24
C THR A 34 11.66 1.12 8.69
N ARG A 35 10.70 1.73 8.00
CA ARG A 35 9.26 1.43 8.12
C ARG A 35 8.76 0.49 7.03
N ARG A 36 9.64 -0.04 6.18
CA ARG A 36 9.27 -0.84 5.02
C ARG A 36 8.89 -2.25 5.45
N VAL A 37 7.71 -2.74 5.07
CA VAL A 37 7.28 -4.10 5.41
C VAL A 37 8.21 -5.13 4.78
N SER A 38 8.68 -6.08 5.60
CA SER A 38 9.44 -7.26 5.19
C SER A 38 8.57 -8.50 5.08
N ARG A 39 7.44 -8.54 5.82
CA ARG A 39 6.44 -9.61 5.79
C ARG A 39 5.12 -9.08 6.33
N ALA A 40 4.00 -9.47 5.72
CA ALA A 40 2.68 -9.17 6.23
C ALA A 40 1.83 -10.43 6.31
N GLU A 41 1.01 -10.52 7.35
CA GLU A 41 -0.05 -11.50 7.50
C GLU A 41 -1.36 -10.77 7.74
N PHE A 42 -2.41 -11.25 7.08
CA PHE A 42 -3.79 -10.84 7.32
C PHE A 42 -4.61 -12.05 7.76
N ILE A 43 -5.39 -11.90 8.81
CA ILE A 43 -6.27 -12.93 9.35
C ILE A 43 -7.69 -12.40 9.27
N LEU A 44 -8.50 -13.06 8.43
CA LEU A 44 -9.88 -12.71 8.16
C LEU A 44 -10.76 -13.71 8.89
N ASP A 45 -11.59 -13.21 9.81
CA ASP A 45 -12.64 -13.99 10.44
C ASP A 45 -13.93 -13.82 9.63
N HIS A 46 -14.40 -14.87 8.99
CA HIS A 46 -15.62 -14.88 8.19
C HIS A 46 -16.86 -15.00 9.08
N SER A 47 -18.00 -14.49 8.61
CA SER A 47 -19.25 -14.52 9.39
C SER A 47 -19.82 -15.93 9.64
N ASP A 48 -19.37 -16.93 8.88
CA ASP A 48 -19.73 -18.34 9.05
C ASP A 48 -18.81 -19.08 10.04
N GLY A 49 -17.85 -18.39 10.65
CA GLY A 49 -16.89 -18.94 11.60
C GLY A 49 -15.61 -19.51 10.95
N ARG A 50 -15.47 -19.47 9.62
CA ARG A 50 -14.20 -19.79 8.96
C ARG A 50 -13.16 -18.72 9.25
N GLN A 51 -11.91 -19.12 9.44
CA GLN A 51 -10.77 -18.23 9.49
C GLN A 51 -9.91 -18.43 8.24
N GLU A 52 -9.46 -17.33 7.65
CA GLU A 52 -8.58 -17.32 6.49
C GLU A 52 -7.32 -16.51 6.80
N GLU A 53 -6.16 -17.12 6.56
CA GLU A 53 -4.86 -16.47 6.75
C GLU A 53 -4.18 -16.25 5.40
N ILE A 54 -3.80 -15.00 5.16
CA ILE A 54 -3.12 -14.57 3.93
C ILE A 54 -1.74 -14.06 4.31
N GLU A 55 -0.70 -14.73 3.81
CA GLU A 55 0.68 -14.30 3.94
C GLU A 55 1.15 -13.55 2.69
N LEU A 56 1.78 -12.40 2.88
CA LEU A 56 2.38 -11.61 1.81
C LEU A 56 3.87 -11.43 2.05
N ASN A 57 4.67 -11.87 1.09
CA ASN A 57 6.13 -11.74 1.09
C ASN A 57 6.54 -10.77 -0.03
N PRO A 58 7.03 -9.56 0.31
CA PRO A 58 7.52 -8.57 -0.65
C PRO A 58 8.66 -9.11 -1.54
N LEU A 59 8.50 -8.94 -2.84
CA LEU A 59 9.47 -9.28 -3.90
C LEU A 59 10.16 -8.03 -4.46
N LEU A 60 9.40 -6.94 -4.64
CA LEU A 60 9.87 -5.66 -5.19
C LEU A 60 9.23 -4.49 -4.44
N CYS A 61 9.98 -3.41 -4.27
CA CYS A 61 9.47 -2.13 -3.74
C CYS A 61 9.29 -1.14 -4.90
N PHE A 62 8.04 -0.81 -5.21
CA PHE A 62 7.69 0.29 -6.10
C PHE A 62 7.46 1.56 -5.28
N ARG A 63 8.26 2.60 -5.52
CA ARG A 63 8.14 3.88 -4.79
C ARG A 63 7.17 4.80 -5.53
N MET A 64 6.08 5.16 -4.84
CA MET A 64 4.99 5.94 -5.44
C MET A 64 5.42 7.38 -5.77
N LYS A 65 6.54 7.86 -5.20
CA LYS A 65 7.19 9.13 -5.54
C LYS A 65 7.43 9.31 -7.04
N GLY A 66 7.83 8.26 -7.75
CA GLY A 66 8.11 8.33 -9.19
C GLY A 66 6.88 8.63 -10.06
N ILE A 67 5.68 8.49 -9.51
CA ILE A 67 4.42 8.89 -10.15
C ILE A 67 3.72 10.03 -9.40
N GLY A 68 4.48 10.72 -8.54
CA GLY A 68 4.10 11.98 -7.90
C GLY A 68 3.57 11.86 -6.47
N TYR A 69 3.37 10.68 -5.88
CA TYR A 69 2.89 10.61 -4.50
C TYR A 69 4.01 10.94 -3.51
N GLY A 70 3.82 11.98 -2.71
CA GLY A 70 4.85 12.50 -1.81
C GLY A 70 5.90 13.38 -2.49
N HIS A 71 5.90 13.49 -3.83
CA HIS A 71 6.86 14.32 -4.55
C HIS A 71 6.66 15.82 -4.18
N PRO A 72 7.71 16.56 -3.78
CA PRO A 72 7.58 17.94 -3.28
C PRO A 72 7.07 18.94 -4.33
N GLU A 73 7.51 18.81 -5.59
CA GLU A 73 7.14 19.72 -6.68
C GLU A 73 6.10 19.15 -7.68
N TRP A 74 6.19 17.85 -8.00
CA TRP A 74 5.39 17.13 -8.99
C TRP A 74 4.40 16.17 -8.34
N GLY A 75 3.63 16.71 -7.39
CA GLY A 75 2.61 15.96 -6.66
C GLY A 75 1.55 15.34 -7.59
N HIS A 76 1.16 14.09 -7.33
CA HIS A 76 0.16 13.37 -8.11
C HIS A 76 -1.14 14.18 -8.25
N GLY A 77 -1.64 14.33 -9.49
CA GLY A 77 -2.87 15.05 -9.80
C GLY A 77 -2.83 16.58 -9.61
N ARG A 78 -1.66 17.19 -9.38
CA ARG A 78 -1.57 18.66 -9.22
C ARG A 78 -1.54 19.38 -10.57
N TRP A 79 -2.30 20.46 -10.69
CA TRP A 79 -2.22 21.38 -11.82
C TRP A 79 -0.88 22.13 -11.84
N LYS A 80 -0.27 22.24 -13.03
CA LYS A 80 1.07 22.85 -13.23
C LYS A 80 1.07 23.99 -14.28
N GLY A 81 -0.11 24.44 -14.71
CA GLY A 81 -0.27 25.35 -15.85
C GLY A 81 -0.53 24.61 -17.16
N ASP A 82 -0.79 25.37 -18.22
CA ASP A 82 -1.23 24.83 -19.52
C ASP A 82 -0.21 23.86 -20.15
N LEU A 83 1.09 24.09 -19.90
CA LEU A 83 2.17 23.21 -20.32
C LEU A 83 3.32 23.27 -19.30
N ALA A 84 3.64 22.12 -18.72
CA ALA A 84 4.81 21.95 -17.86
C ALA A 84 5.41 20.57 -18.09
N MET A 85 6.74 20.47 -18.11
CA MET A 85 7.48 19.23 -18.28
C MET A 85 8.69 19.21 -17.34
N ALA A 86 8.98 18.05 -16.78
CA ALA A 86 10.22 17.76 -16.06
C ALA A 86 10.58 16.29 -16.22
N GLY A 87 11.80 15.94 -15.83
CA GLY A 87 12.26 14.56 -15.75
C GLY A 87 13.24 14.42 -14.58
N GLU A 88 13.20 13.26 -13.94
CA GLU A 88 14.11 12.89 -12.87
C GLU A 88 14.50 11.42 -12.99
N SER A 89 15.68 11.09 -12.45
CA SER A 89 16.19 9.72 -12.42
C SER A 89 17.07 9.53 -11.19
N TRP A 90 16.88 8.43 -10.48
CA TRP A 90 17.71 8.03 -9.36
C TRP A 90 17.84 6.52 -9.34
N LYS A 91 18.84 6.01 -8.63
CA LYS A 91 18.93 4.59 -8.36
C LYS A 91 18.03 4.22 -7.19
N CYS A 92 17.24 3.16 -7.33
CA CYS A 92 16.27 2.75 -6.34
C CYS A 92 16.89 2.26 -5.01
N ASP A 93 18.14 1.83 -5.03
CA ASP A 93 18.92 1.38 -3.87
C ASP A 93 19.57 2.53 -3.10
N GLU A 94 19.76 3.69 -3.74
CA GLU A 94 20.26 4.93 -3.12
C GLU A 94 19.15 5.79 -2.50
N ALA A 95 17.87 5.40 -2.67
CA ALA A 95 16.74 6.13 -2.09
C ALA A 95 16.67 5.94 -0.56
N ASP A 96 16.55 7.04 0.18
CA ASP A 96 16.37 7.01 1.64
C ASP A 96 14.99 6.46 2.01
N ASP A 97 14.95 5.24 2.53
CA ASP A 97 13.73 4.55 2.98
C ASP A 97 13.00 5.27 4.13
N ASN A 98 13.64 6.22 4.82
CA ASN A 98 13.06 6.98 5.94
C ASN A 98 12.64 8.40 5.55
N ALA A 99 12.94 8.85 4.32
CA ALA A 99 12.48 10.14 3.84
C ALA A 99 10.96 10.18 3.70
N LEU A 100 10.35 11.33 4.01
CA LEU A 100 8.89 11.51 4.02
C LEU A 100 8.25 11.14 2.67
N ASP A 101 8.87 11.57 1.59
CA ASP A 101 8.44 11.36 0.21
C ASP A 101 8.65 9.91 -0.29
N ASN A 102 9.38 9.08 0.47
CA ASN A 102 9.56 7.65 0.20
C ASN A 102 8.70 6.74 1.09
N GLN A 103 7.84 7.29 1.97
CA GLN A 103 7.00 6.46 2.85
C GLN A 103 5.82 5.79 2.15
N HIS A 104 5.40 6.30 0.98
CA HIS A 104 4.33 5.72 0.17
C HIS A 104 4.93 4.76 -0.85
N VAL A 105 4.74 3.46 -0.62
CA VAL A 105 5.27 2.40 -1.48
C VAL A 105 4.18 1.37 -1.79
N GLN A 106 4.34 0.70 -2.92
CA GLN A 106 3.59 -0.49 -3.28
C GLN A 106 4.58 -1.64 -3.41
N HIS A 107 4.42 -2.67 -2.59
CA HIS A 107 5.19 -3.89 -2.71
C HIS A 107 4.54 -4.81 -3.72
N VAL A 108 5.28 -5.27 -4.73
CA VAL A 108 4.87 -6.51 -5.42
C VAL A 108 5.15 -7.64 -4.45
N VAL A 109 4.16 -8.47 -4.16
CA VAL A 109 4.24 -9.53 -3.16
C VAL A 109 3.94 -10.89 -3.78
N HIS A 110 4.62 -11.93 -3.31
CA HIS A 110 4.09 -13.29 -3.39
C HIS A 110 3.06 -13.45 -2.27
N ALA A 111 1.87 -13.91 -2.62
CA ALA A 111 0.74 -14.07 -1.71
C ALA A 111 0.40 -15.55 -1.58
N ARG A 112 0.11 -16.00 -0.35
CA ARG A 112 -0.31 -17.37 -0.05
C ARG A 112 -1.55 -17.35 0.83
N SER A 113 -2.58 -18.11 0.46
CA SER A 113 -3.78 -18.35 1.27
C SER A 113 -4.09 -19.85 1.25
N GLY A 114 -3.86 -20.55 2.35
CA GLY A 114 -3.94 -22.01 2.38
C GLY A 114 -2.97 -22.67 1.38
N SER A 115 -3.52 -23.37 0.38
CA SER A 115 -2.78 -23.99 -0.73
C SER A 115 -2.67 -23.11 -1.97
N ASP A 116 -3.38 -21.98 -2.01
CA ASP A 116 -3.39 -21.08 -3.16
C ASP A 116 -2.21 -20.12 -3.06
N GLU A 117 -1.60 -19.85 -4.22
CA GLU A 117 -0.48 -18.92 -4.35
C GLU A 117 -0.71 -17.96 -5.52
N GLY A 118 -0.19 -16.74 -5.40
CA GLY A 118 -0.30 -15.72 -6.43
C GLY A 118 0.66 -14.56 -6.26
N VAL A 119 0.53 -13.57 -7.13
CA VAL A 119 1.25 -12.31 -7.05
C VAL A 119 0.23 -11.19 -6.88
N GLY A 120 0.49 -10.29 -5.94
CA GLY A 120 -0.37 -9.16 -5.63
C GLY A 120 0.42 -7.89 -5.33
N VAL A 121 -0.28 -6.90 -4.80
CA VAL A 121 0.31 -5.64 -4.35
C VAL A 121 -0.08 -5.37 -2.89
N LEU A 122 0.91 -5.05 -2.06
CA LEU A 122 0.70 -4.48 -0.73
C LEU A 122 1.06 -3.00 -0.77
N GLU A 123 0.04 -2.15 -0.69
CA GLU A 123 0.22 -0.71 -0.54
C GLU A 123 0.51 -0.35 0.93
N GLN A 124 1.50 0.50 1.13
CA GLN A 124 1.96 0.94 2.43
C GLN A 124 2.12 2.47 2.45
N ILE A 125 1.64 3.08 3.54
CA ILE A 125 2.05 4.41 3.99
C ILE A 125 1.97 4.48 5.53
N PHE A 126 3.12 4.56 6.21
CA PHE A 126 3.19 4.61 7.69
C PHE A 126 3.72 5.95 8.18
N LEU A 127 2.81 6.84 8.57
CA LEU A 127 3.13 8.13 9.16
C LEU A 127 2.67 8.20 10.61
N GLY A 128 3.49 8.77 11.48
CA GLY A 128 3.15 8.94 12.88
C GLY A 128 3.43 7.71 13.76
N PRO A 129 3.19 7.87 15.07
CA PRO A 129 3.34 6.80 16.04
C PRO A 129 2.22 5.75 15.90
N ASN A 130 2.57 4.50 16.19
CA ASN A 130 1.64 3.39 16.24
C ASN A 130 2.10 2.37 17.29
N SER A 131 1.50 2.42 18.48
CA SER A 131 1.89 1.55 19.61
C SER A 131 1.74 0.07 19.30
N ARG A 132 0.73 -0.33 18.52
CA ARG A 132 0.53 -1.74 18.11
C ARG A 132 1.66 -2.28 17.22
N ARG A 133 2.35 -1.40 16.51
CA ARG A 133 3.44 -1.74 15.57
C ARG A 133 4.81 -1.25 16.06
N GLY A 134 4.91 -0.78 17.30
CA GLY A 134 6.16 -0.27 17.87
C GLY A 134 6.70 1.04 17.26
N LEU A 135 5.93 1.74 16.41
CA LEU A 135 6.37 2.99 15.78
C LEU A 135 6.21 4.16 16.78
N LYS A 136 7.30 4.90 17.06
CA LYS A 136 7.33 5.88 18.17
C LYS A 136 7.23 7.35 17.74
N GLY A 137 7.82 7.72 16.61
CA GLY A 137 7.81 9.10 16.10
C GLY A 137 7.11 9.25 14.76
N PHE A 138 7.23 10.43 14.16
CA PHE A 138 6.56 10.72 12.88
C PHE A 138 7.13 9.90 11.73
N LEU A 139 8.46 9.80 11.65
CA LEU A 139 9.19 9.02 10.65
C LEU A 139 10.24 8.08 11.27
N ASP A 140 10.37 8.05 12.60
CA ASP A 140 11.32 7.18 13.30
C ASP A 140 11.21 5.74 12.78
N PRO A 141 12.32 5.07 12.43
CA PRO A 141 12.29 3.72 11.89
C PRO A 141 11.73 2.72 12.90
N ALA A 142 11.25 1.57 12.41
CA ALA A 142 10.94 0.45 13.30
C ALA A 142 12.23 -0.11 13.91
N GLU A 143 12.16 -0.43 15.21
CA GLU A 143 13.23 -1.09 15.98
C GLU A 143 13.21 -2.61 15.83
#